data_AF-T0U443-F1
#
_entry.id   AF-T0U443-F1
#
_cell.length_a   1.000
_cell.length_b   1.000
_cell.length_c   1.000
_cell.angle_alpha   90.00
_cell.angle_beta   90.00
_cell.angle_gamma   90.00
#
_symmetry.space_group_name_H-M   'P 1'
#
loop_
_entity.id
_entity.type
_entity.pdbx_description
1 polymer ?
#
loop_
_entity_poly.entity_id
_entity_poly.type
_entity_poly.pdbx_seq_one_letter_code
_entity_poly.pdbx_strand_id
1 'polypeptide(L)'
;MTLFPETYNRFSSLIKEGGFYYLTGKIQERDGRLQMILAEAQLATNEKFWIQLLDHRQDKTILSILKKYPGPYPVILRYEDEKKTLQLKGYTVQKNKELEDELKNLVMKTIYR
;
A
#
# COMPACT_ATOMS: atom_id res chain seq x y z
N MET A 1 3.51 -6.79 25.70
CA MET A 1 3.38 -5.76 24.65
C MET A 1 2.15 -4.93 25.00
N THR A 2 2.30 -3.62 25.23
CA THR A 2 1.19 -2.75 25.62
C THR A 2 0.89 -1.84 24.44
N LEU A 3 -0.26 -2.03 23.81
CA LEU A 3 -0.73 -1.18 22.72
C LEU A 3 -1.43 0.03 23.33
N PHE A 4 -0.98 1.23 22.99
CA PHE A 4 -1.67 2.46 23.37
C PHE A 4 -2.99 2.57 22.60
N PRO A 5 -4.09 2.95 23.26
CA PRO A 5 -5.43 2.96 22.65
C PRO A 5 -5.55 3.89 21.44
N GLU A 6 -4.74 4.95 21.38
CA GLU A 6 -4.71 5.92 20.26
C GLU A 6 -4.16 5.30 18.97
N THR A 7 -3.18 4.41 19.09
CA THR A 7 -2.64 3.62 17.98
C THR A 7 -3.60 2.48 17.61
N TYR A 8 -4.20 1.83 18.60
CA TYR A 8 -5.16 0.74 18.38
C TYR A 8 -6.36 1.23 17.56
N ASN A 9 -6.94 2.40 17.86
CA ASN A 9 -8.10 2.90 17.12
C ASN A 9 -7.81 3.21 15.63
N ARG A 10 -6.60 3.66 15.28
CA ARG A 10 -6.21 3.91 13.87
C ARG A 10 -5.94 2.63 13.09
N PHE A 11 -5.38 1.62 13.76
CA PHE A 11 -4.99 0.37 13.11
C PHE A 11 -6.03 -0.76 13.28
N SER A 12 -7.02 -0.63 14.16
CA SER A 12 -8.05 -1.66 14.36
C SER A 12 -8.94 -1.85 13.13
N SER A 13 -9.06 -0.84 12.24
CA SER A 13 -9.72 -1.00 10.93
C SER A 13 -8.83 -1.63 9.85
N LEU A 14 -7.50 -1.64 10.05
CA LEU A 14 -6.49 -2.17 9.11
C LEU A 14 -5.94 -3.54 9.51
N ILE A 15 -6.03 -3.87 10.80
CA ILE A 15 -5.58 -5.14 11.37
C ILE A 15 -6.74 -6.13 11.30
N LYS A 16 -6.76 -6.94 10.24
CA LYS A 16 -7.57 -8.14 10.19
C LYS A 16 -6.79 -9.27 10.84
N GLU A 17 -7.47 -10.06 11.68
CA GLU A 17 -6.93 -11.32 12.19
C GLU A 17 -6.36 -12.16 11.04
N GLY A 18 -5.11 -12.61 11.17
CA GLY A 18 -4.39 -13.40 10.15
C GLY A 18 -3.49 -12.59 9.20
N GLY A 19 -3.42 -11.26 9.30
CA GLY A 19 -2.47 -10.45 8.53
C GLY A 19 -1.08 -10.40 9.17
N PHE A 20 -0.02 -10.44 8.36
CA PHE A 20 1.32 -10.08 8.80
C PHE A 20 1.47 -8.55 8.73
N TYR A 21 2.08 -7.92 9.74
CA TYR A 21 2.27 -6.47 9.80
C TYR A 21 3.71 -6.15 10.21
N TYR A 22 4.37 -5.27 9.47
CA TYR A 22 5.62 -4.64 9.87
C TYR A 22 5.30 -3.48 10.80
N LEU A 23 5.71 -3.62 12.05
CA LEU A 23 5.56 -2.59 13.07
C LEU A 23 6.91 -1.88 13.21
N THR A 24 6.96 -0.61 12.84
CA THR A 24 8.14 0.24 13.02
C THR A 24 7.88 1.14 14.22
N GLY A 25 8.76 1.11 15.20
CA GLY A 25 8.58 1.87 16.43
C GLY A 25 9.87 2.03 17.21
N LYS A 26 9.89 3.02 18.10
CA LYS A 26 11.02 3.25 18.98
C LYS A 26 10.85 2.42 20.24
N ILE A 27 11.83 1.59 20.54
CA ILE A 27 11.87 0.85 21.80
C ILE A 27 12.41 1.80 22.87
N GLN A 28 11.66 1.94 23.96
CA GLN A 28 12.08 2.68 25.15
C GLN A 28 11.99 1.78 26.37
N GLU A 29 12.99 1.85 27.23
CA GLU A 29 12.96 1.19 28.53
C GLU A 29 12.43 2.16 29.58
N ARG A 30 11.37 1.77 30.27
CA ARG A 30 10.80 2.54 31.38
C ARG A 30 10.44 1.58 32.50
N ASP A 31 10.94 1.84 33.71
CA ASP A 31 10.74 0.96 34.87
C ASP A 31 11.20 -0.51 34.64
N GLY A 32 12.35 -0.69 33.97
CA GLY A 32 12.89 -2.02 33.68
C GLY A 32 12.04 -2.85 32.71
N ARG A 33 11.06 -2.23 32.05
CA ARG A 33 10.22 -2.86 31.03
C ARG A 33 10.45 -2.20 29.68
N LEU A 34 10.74 -3.02 28.69
CA LEU A 34 10.82 -2.59 27.30
C LEU A 34 9.40 -2.31 26.78
N GLN A 35 9.15 -1.06 26.40
CA GLN A 35 7.92 -0.61 25.76
C GLN A 35 8.24 -0.11 24.35
N MET A 36 7.51 -0.63 23.37
CA MET A 36 7.62 -0.18 21.99
C MET A 36 6.57 0.91 21.74
N ILE A 37 7.03 2.12 21.43
CA ILE A 37 6.15 3.17 20.91
C ILE A 37 6.05 2.97 19.41
N LEU A 38 4.88 2.57 18.96
CA LEU A 38 4.59 2.36 17.55
C LEU A 38 4.61 3.70 16.82
N ALA A 39 5.51 3.85 15.84
CA ALA A 39 5.56 5.03 14.98
C ALA A 39 4.68 4.80 13.73
N GLU A 40 4.84 3.64 13.11
CA GLU A 40 4.10 3.22 11.92
C GLU A 40 3.80 1.72 11.98
N ALA A 41 2.63 1.32 11.50
CA ALA A 41 2.32 -0.06 11.17
C ALA A 41 2.00 -0.13 9.67
N GLN A 42 2.75 -0.97 8.96
CA GLN A 42 2.52 -1.29 7.56
C GLN A 42 2.11 -2.76 7.48
N LEU A 43 1.12 -3.08 6.64
CA LEU A 43 0.80 -4.47 6.34
C LEU A 43 2.06 -5.11 5.72
N ALA A 44 2.58 -6.18 6.33
CA ALA A 44 3.64 -7.00 5.77
C ALA A 44 3.06 -7.90 4.68
N THR A 45 2.42 -7.27 3.69
CA THR A 45 2.06 -7.96 2.46
C THR A 45 3.18 -7.76 1.45
N ASN A 46 3.58 -8.85 0.81
CA ASN A 46 4.41 -8.79 -0.39
C ASN A 46 3.58 -8.48 -1.64
N GLU A 47 2.25 -8.37 -1.52
CA GLU A 47 1.37 -8.04 -2.64
C GLU A 47 1.66 -6.62 -3.13
N LYS A 48 2.14 -6.53 -4.36
CA LYS A 48 2.31 -5.31 -5.11
C LYS A 48 1.24 -5.26 -6.18
N PHE A 49 0.78 -4.05 -6.45
CA PHE A 49 -0.20 -3.82 -7.49
C PHE A 49 0.51 -3.49 -8.80
N TRP A 50 0.58 -4.47 -9.69
CA TRP A 50 1.19 -4.34 -11.00
C TRP A 50 0.16 -3.85 -12.02
N ILE A 51 0.50 -2.80 -12.73
CA ILE A 51 -0.32 -2.19 -13.76
C ILE A 51 0.50 -2.17 -15.05
N GLN A 52 0.00 -2.84 -16.08
CA GLN A 52 0.61 -2.89 -17.40
C GLN A 52 -0.07 -1.88 -18.32
N LEU A 53 0.74 -0.99 -18.87
CA LEU A 53 0.35 0.15 -19.67
C LEU A 53 1.02 0.07 -21.03
N LEU A 54 0.35 0.56 -22.07
CA LEU A 54 0.98 0.77 -23.36
C LEU A 54 2.02 1.89 -23.26
N ASP A 55 1.58 3.07 -22.81
CA ASP A 55 2.35 4.30 -22.82
C ASP A 55 2.01 5.21 -21.62
N HIS A 56 2.79 6.27 -21.43
CA HIS A 56 2.58 7.29 -20.42
C HIS A 56 1.33 8.16 -20.62
N ARG A 57 0.62 8.12 -21.75
CA ARG A 57 -0.60 8.95 -21.99
C ARG A 57 -1.66 8.93 -20.89
N GLN A 58 -1.78 7.83 -20.15
CA GLN A 58 -2.82 7.62 -19.14
C GLN A 58 -2.29 7.78 -17.70
N ASP A 59 -1.01 8.10 -17.53
CA ASP A 59 -0.33 8.18 -16.23
C ASP A 59 -1.06 9.13 -15.26
N LYS A 60 -1.42 10.34 -15.72
CA LYS A 60 -2.11 11.35 -14.91
C LYS A 60 -3.48 10.90 -14.44
N THR A 61 -4.22 10.20 -15.30
CA THR A 61 -5.55 9.67 -14.96
C THR A 61 -5.42 8.56 -13.93
N ILE A 62 -4.48 7.64 -14.15
CA ILE A 62 -4.17 6.56 -13.21
C ILE A 62 -3.76 7.15 -11.87
N LEU A 63 -2.81 8.08 -11.83
CA LEU A 63 -2.36 8.74 -10.61
C LEU A 63 -3.53 9.41 -9.87
N SER A 64 -4.47 10.03 -10.60
CA SER A 64 -5.67 10.63 -9.99
C SER A 64 -6.60 9.58 -9.38
N ILE A 65 -6.79 8.43 -10.04
CA ILE A 65 -7.58 7.31 -9.53
C ILE A 65 -6.89 6.69 -8.31
N LEU A 66 -5.59 6.39 -8.40
CA LEU A 66 -4.79 5.86 -7.29
C LEU A 66 -4.87 6.79 -6.06
N LYS A 67 -4.85 8.11 -6.28
CA LYS A 67 -4.97 9.11 -5.22
C LYS A 67 -6.35 9.16 -4.56
N LYS A 68 -7.42 8.76 -5.26
CA LYS A 68 -8.76 8.60 -4.67
C LYS A 68 -8.87 7.39 -3.74
N TYR A 69 -8.04 6.38 -3.96
CA TYR A 69 -8.09 5.12 -3.22
C TYR A 69 -6.76 4.83 -2.50
N PRO A 70 -6.37 5.65 -1.50
CA PRO A 70 -5.17 5.38 -0.72
C PRO A 70 -5.28 4.04 0.01
N GLY A 71 -4.19 3.29 0.11
CA GLY A 71 -4.19 2.02 0.83
C GLY A 71 -2.80 1.45 1.08
N PRO A 72 -2.67 0.21 1.55
CA PRO A 72 -1.38 -0.33 1.98
C PRO A 72 -0.54 -0.96 0.87
N TYR A 73 -1.07 -1.11 -0.36
CA TYR A 73 -0.39 -1.84 -1.43
C TYR A 73 0.42 -0.89 -2.33
N PRO A 74 1.74 -1.10 -2.50
CA PRO A 74 2.56 -0.30 -3.40
C PRO A 74 2.20 -0.59 -4.87
N VAL A 75 2.30 0.44 -5.72
CA VAL A 75 1.95 0.34 -7.14
C VAL A 75 3.20 0.27 -8.02
N ILE A 76 3.21 -0.68 -8.95
CA ILE A 76 4.23 -0.84 -9.98
C ILE A 76 3.59 -0.66 -11.35
N LEU A 77 4.11 0.28 -12.13
CA LEU A 77 3.72 0.52 -13.51
C LEU A 77 4.73 -0.16 -14.44
N ARG A 78 4.24 -0.92 -15.40
CA ARG A 78 5.04 -1.52 -16.47
C ARG A 78 4.56 -0.99 -17.81
N TYR A 79 5.44 -0.30 -18.52
CA TYR A 79 5.19 0.22 -19.86
C TYR A 79 5.62 -0.83 -20.88
N GLU A 80 4.71 -1.22 -21.76
CA GLU A 80 4.94 -2.24 -22.80
C GLU A 80 5.73 -1.67 -23.97
N ASP A 81 5.44 -0.42 -24.36
CA ASP A 81 6.15 0.29 -25.44
C ASP A 81 7.64 0.44 -25.13
N GLU A 82 7.97 0.97 -23.95
CA GLU A 82 9.37 1.11 -23.50
C GLU A 82 9.94 -0.15 -22.82
N LYS A 83 9.14 -1.21 -22.63
CA LYS A 83 9.46 -2.38 -21.77
C LYS A 83 10.03 -2.00 -20.40
N LYS A 84 9.62 -0.85 -19.87
CA LYS A 84 10.19 -0.23 -18.68
C LYS A 84 9.28 -0.44 -17.48
N THR A 85 9.86 -0.74 -16.33
CA THR A 85 9.11 -0.90 -15.09
C THR A 85 9.44 0.24 -14.14
N LEU A 86 8.43 1.03 -13.76
CA LEU A 86 8.51 2.09 -12.77
C LEU A 86 7.71 1.70 -11.53
N GLN A 87 8.37 1.67 -10.38
CA GLN A 87 7.67 1.63 -9.11
C GLN A 87 7.26 3.05 -8.72
N LEU A 88 5.97 3.27 -8.44
CA LEU A 88 5.52 4.54 -7.91
C LEU A 88 5.94 4.67 -6.45
N LYS A 89 6.87 5.59 -6.17
CA LYS A 89 7.28 5.94 -4.81
C LYS A 89 6.31 6.98 -4.25
N GLY A 90 5.73 6.70 -3.08
CA GLY A 90 4.76 7.59 -2.41
C GLY A 90 3.30 7.41 -2.85
N TYR A 91 3.02 6.52 -3.80
CA TYR A 91 1.65 6.11 -4.13
C TYR A 91 1.41 4.70 -3.65
N THR A 92 0.39 4.56 -2.83
CA THR A 92 -0.05 3.30 -2.27
C THR A 92 -1.57 3.25 -2.40
N VAL A 93 -2.09 2.10 -2.81
CA VAL A 93 -3.52 1.93 -3.07
C VAL A 93 -4.09 0.76 -2.31
N GLN A 94 -5.41 0.75 -2.15
CA GLN A 94 -6.11 -0.40 -1.62
C GLN A 94 -6.55 -1.33 -2.76
N LYS A 95 -6.57 -2.64 -2.48
CA LYS A 95 -7.16 -3.65 -3.35
C LYS A 95 -8.67 -3.44 -3.40
N ASN A 96 -9.15 -2.81 -4.47
CA ASN A 96 -10.56 -2.54 -4.65
C ASN A 96 -10.98 -2.88 -6.08
N LYS A 97 -12.05 -3.66 -6.23
CA LYS A 97 -12.52 -4.11 -7.55
C LYS A 97 -12.91 -2.94 -8.45
N GLU A 98 -13.45 -1.86 -7.89
CA GLU A 98 -13.79 -0.64 -8.65
C GLU A 98 -12.54 0.05 -9.22
N LEU A 99 -11.45 0.09 -8.45
CA LEU A 99 -10.18 0.63 -8.91
C LEU A 99 -9.58 -0.25 -10.01
N GLU A 100 -9.69 -1.58 -9.88
CA GLU A 100 -9.30 -2.49 -10.96
C GLU A 100 -10.12 -2.25 -12.22
N ASP A 101 -11.43 -2.04 -12.11
CA ASP A 101 -12.32 -1.84 -13.26
C ASP A 101 -12.06 -0.51 -13.97
N GLU A 102 -11.93 0.59 -13.20
CA GLU A 102 -11.52 1.89 -13.75
C GLU A 102 -10.16 1.81 -14.42
N LEU A 103 -9.19 1.14 -13.78
CA LEU A 103 -7.87 0.97 -14.37
C LEU A 103 -7.91 0.05 -15.58
N LYS A 104 -8.66 -1.04 -15.56
CA LYS A 104 -8.75 -1.99 -16.67
C LYS A 104 -9.29 -1.35 -17.96
N ASN A 105 -10.07 -0.28 -17.84
CA ASN A 105 -10.52 0.50 -19.00
C ASN A 105 -9.42 1.42 -19.57
N LEU A 106 -8.40 1.75 -18.77
CA LEU A 106 -7.31 2.68 -19.11
C LEU A 106 -5.96 1.96 -19.34
N VAL A 107 -5.80 0.75 -18.78
CA VAL A 107 -4.57 -0.03 -18.69
C VAL A 107 -4.81 -1.41 -19.28
N MET A 108 -3.78 -2.03 -19.85
CA MET A 108 -3.96 -3.33 -20.51
C MET A 108 -4.23 -4.46 -19.52
N LYS A 109 -3.55 -4.44 -18.37
CA LYS A 109 -3.64 -5.52 -17.39
C LYS A 109 -3.28 -5.05 -15.99
N THR A 110 -4.11 -5.38 -15.01
CA THR A 110 -3.80 -5.23 -13.58
C THR A 110 -3.53 -6.61 -12.98
N ILE A 111 -2.51 -6.73 -12.15
CA ILE A 111 -2.10 -7.99 -11.51
C ILE A 111 -1.72 -7.69 -10.06
N TYR A 112 -2.29 -8.43 -9.12
CA TYR A 112 -1.84 -8.43 -7.72
C TYR A 112 -0.82 -9.55 -7.54
N ARG A 113 0.41 -9.21 -7.14
CA ARG A 113 1.48 -10.18 -6.92
C ARG A 113 2.43 -9.75 -5.83
#